data_AF-A0A2J7ZKI2-F1
#
_entry.id   AF-A0A2J7ZKI2-F1
#
_cell.length_a   1.000
_cell.length_b   1.000
_cell.length_c   1.000
_cell.angle_alpha   90.00
_cell.angle_beta   90.00
_cell.angle_gamma   90.00
#
_symmetry.space_group_name_H-M   'P 1'
#
loop_
_entity.id
_entity.type
_entity.pdbx_description
1 polymer ?
#
loop_
_entity_poly.entity_id
_entity_poly.type
_entity_poly.pdbx_seq_one_letter_code
_entity_poly.pdbx_strand_id
1 'polypeptide(L)'
;MQPGSPQPRAPAIRAPPPPPRSEFPFCNCQRNPQGSRLFTTASENVTLVDGGLTRICFNVQLKDVCANPNSKCCEFELYKFEVEVDGVCSKSLAYTTVDGNRKAPFFQTNPVDVIKVTNINKPISSVAGTEVCLFLRPLCNSLQKLCAFHDGSCTIGLFNKPGASAANCCPLSTVGL
;
A
#
# COMPACT_ATOMS: atom_id res chain seq x y z
N MET A 1 -21.53 -55.24 20.03
CA MET A 1 -20.66 -54.12 19.63
C MET A 1 -21.32 -53.42 18.44
N GLN A 2 -21.87 -52.22 18.63
CA GLN A 2 -22.48 -51.43 17.56
C GLN A 2 -21.47 -50.37 17.07
N PRO A 3 -21.31 -50.14 15.77
CA PRO A 3 -20.42 -49.09 15.26
C PRO A 3 -21.03 -47.72 15.54
N GLY A 4 -20.24 -46.81 16.11
CA GLY A 4 -20.66 -45.43 16.37
C GLY A 4 -20.90 -44.66 15.06
N SER A 5 -22.03 -43.96 15.00
CA SER A 5 -22.42 -43.13 13.86
C SER A 5 -21.43 -41.97 13.62
N PRO A 6 -21.19 -41.53 12.37
CA PRO A 6 -20.34 -40.38 12.08
C PRO A 6 -21.00 -39.08 12.55
N GLN A 7 -20.28 -38.24 13.29
CA GLN A 7 -20.77 -36.90 13.65
C GLN A 7 -20.86 -36.00 12.41
N PRO A 8 -21.92 -35.16 12.28
CA PRO A 8 -22.01 -34.18 11.21
C PRO A 8 -20.88 -33.15 11.32
N ARG A 9 -20.14 -32.91 10.23
CA ARG A 9 -19.18 -31.80 10.15
C ARG A 9 -19.96 -30.49 10.30
N ALA A 10 -19.52 -29.64 11.23
CA ALA A 10 -20.06 -28.30 11.36
C ALA A 10 -19.95 -27.54 10.02
N PRO A 11 -20.97 -26.76 9.62
CA PRO A 11 -20.90 -25.96 8.41
C PRO A 11 -19.69 -25.02 8.46
N ALA A 12 -18.92 -24.95 7.38
CA ALA A 12 -17.86 -23.97 7.25
C ALA A 12 -18.49 -22.57 7.36
N ILE A 13 -18.14 -21.82 8.40
CA ILE A 13 -18.53 -20.42 8.54
C ILE A 13 -17.95 -19.70 7.33
N ARG A 14 -18.81 -19.27 6.40
CA ARG A 14 -18.40 -18.48 5.24
C ARG A 14 -17.78 -17.18 5.76
N ALA A 15 -16.54 -16.90 5.34
CA ALA A 15 -15.94 -15.60 5.61
C ALA A 15 -16.87 -14.51 5.05
N PRO A 16 -17.03 -13.37 5.77
CA PRO A 16 -17.79 -12.25 5.26
C PRO A 16 -17.21 -11.79 3.91
N PRO A 17 -18.06 -11.27 2.99
CA PRO A 17 -17.58 -10.74 1.73
C PRO A 17 -16.61 -9.57 1.97
N PRO A 18 -15.62 -9.35 1.08
CA PRO A 18 -14.70 -8.22 1.17
C PRO A 18 -15.48 -6.90 1.23
N PRO A 19 -14.99 -5.91 2.00
CA PRO A 19 -15.63 -4.59 2.02
C PRO A 19 -15.60 -3.96 0.61
N PRO A 20 -16.61 -3.13 0.27
CA PRO A 20 -16.61 -2.39 -1.00
C PRO A 20 -15.36 -1.51 -1.13
N ARG A 21 -14.81 -1.40 -2.34
CA ARG A 21 -13.65 -0.55 -2.61
C ARG A 21 -13.95 0.91 -2.29
N SER A 22 -13.09 1.56 -1.50
CA SER A 22 -13.26 2.97 -1.14
C SER A 22 -12.90 3.89 -2.31
N GLU A 23 -13.31 5.16 -2.21
CA GLU A 23 -12.87 6.21 -3.12
C GLU A 23 -11.46 6.74 -2.79
N PHE A 24 -10.70 6.07 -1.93
CA PHE A 24 -9.32 6.46 -1.66
C PHE A 24 -8.51 6.59 -2.96
N PRO A 25 -7.57 7.54 -3.00
CA PRO A 25 -7.46 8.74 -2.18
C PRO A 25 -8.50 9.80 -2.53
N PHE A 26 -8.95 10.50 -1.49
CA PHE A 26 -9.98 11.56 -1.57
C PHE A 26 -9.50 12.87 -2.23
N CYS A 27 -8.30 12.88 -2.83
CA CYS A 27 -7.87 13.99 -3.66
C CYS A 27 -8.35 13.76 -5.11
N ASN A 28 -8.32 14.78 -5.96
CA ASN A 28 -8.54 14.64 -7.42
C ASN A 28 -7.34 13.94 -8.08
N CYS A 29 -7.03 12.75 -7.60
CA CYS A 29 -5.90 11.96 -7.98
C CYS A 29 -6.23 11.28 -9.32
N GLN A 30 -5.31 11.31 -10.28
CA GLN A 30 -5.58 10.75 -11.61
C GLN A 30 -5.62 9.22 -11.54
N ARG A 31 -6.79 8.56 -11.61
CA ARG A 31 -6.89 7.10 -11.42
C ARG A 31 -6.41 6.22 -12.58
N ASN A 32 -6.17 6.78 -13.76
CA ASN A 32 -5.74 5.99 -14.92
C ASN A 32 -4.27 5.53 -14.75
N PRO A 33 -3.96 4.23 -14.60
CA PRO A 33 -2.60 3.72 -14.40
C PRO A 33 -1.67 3.97 -15.60
N GLN A 34 -2.22 4.23 -16.79
CA GLN A 34 -1.44 4.64 -17.97
C GLN A 34 -1.14 6.14 -17.98
N GLY A 35 -1.72 6.87 -17.03
CA GLY A 35 -1.53 8.29 -16.82
C GLY A 35 -0.23 8.69 -16.13
N SER A 36 0.52 7.74 -15.58
CA SER A 36 1.83 8.00 -14.99
C SER A 36 2.87 7.02 -15.49
N ARG A 37 4.10 7.51 -15.51
CA ARG A 37 5.28 6.67 -15.63
C ARG A 37 5.58 5.96 -14.32
N LEU A 38 5.25 6.53 -13.16
CA LEU A 38 5.50 5.87 -11.89
C LEU A 38 4.41 4.83 -11.64
N PHE A 39 4.83 3.66 -11.14
CA PHE A 39 3.95 2.62 -10.65
C PHE A 39 4.58 1.95 -9.44
N THR A 40 3.78 1.21 -8.69
CA THR A 40 4.26 0.47 -7.52
C THR A 40 4.13 -1.03 -7.74
N THR A 41 5.04 -1.81 -7.16
CA THR A 41 4.90 -3.25 -6.96
C THR A 41 5.02 -3.58 -5.48
N ALA A 42 4.42 -4.68 -5.04
CA ALA A 42 4.63 -5.21 -3.70
C ALA A 42 5.77 -6.24 -3.73
N SER A 43 6.59 -6.28 -2.68
CA SER A 43 7.49 -7.41 -2.47
C SER A 43 6.67 -8.61 -1.99
N GLU A 44 6.79 -9.74 -2.67
CA GLU A 44 6.16 -11.01 -2.27
C GLU A 44 6.70 -11.53 -0.93
N ASN A 45 7.89 -11.08 -0.53
CA ASN A 45 8.59 -11.58 0.64
C ASN A 45 8.24 -10.76 1.89
N VAL A 46 7.26 -11.24 2.64
CA VAL A 46 7.01 -10.83 4.02
C VAL A 46 8.07 -11.48 4.90
N THR A 47 8.96 -10.66 5.50
CA THR A 47 10.05 -11.18 6.34
C THR A 47 9.87 -10.85 7.81
N LEU A 48 10.09 -11.83 8.68
CA LEU A 48 10.27 -11.59 10.10
C LEU A 48 11.63 -10.93 10.32
N VAL A 49 11.67 -9.86 11.11
CA VAL A 49 12.89 -9.17 11.50
C VAL A 49 13.02 -9.13 13.01
N ASP A 50 14.22 -8.80 13.49
CA ASP A 50 14.55 -8.74 14.90
C ASP A 50 13.54 -7.91 15.71
N GLY A 51 13.21 -8.39 16.91
CA GLY A 51 12.18 -7.80 17.76
C GLY A 51 10.74 -8.23 17.41
N GLY A 52 10.57 -9.27 16.58
CA GLY A 52 9.27 -9.86 16.27
C GLY A 52 8.39 -9.00 15.35
N LEU A 53 9.02 -8.07 14.62
CA LEU A 53 8.34 -7.25 13.62
C LEU A 53 8.31 -8.00 12.29
N THR A 54 7.33 -7.65 11.47
CA THR A 54 7.19 -8.11 10.10
C THR A 54 7.48 -6.97 9.14
N ARG A 55 8.36 -7.19 8.17
CA ARG A 55 8.72 -6.25 7.13
C ARG A 55 7.90 -6.54 5.87
N ILE A 56 7.17 -5.55 5.39
CA ILE A 56 6.43 -5.57 4.12
C ILE A 56 6.91 -4.38 3.29
N CYS A 57 7.42 -4.63 2.09
CA CYS A 57 8.00 -3.58 1.25
C CYS A 57 7.23 -3.39 -0.06
N PHE A 58 7.23 -2.15 -0.53
CA PHE A 58 6.68 -1.72 -1.80
C PHE A 58 7.79 -1.03 -2.59
N ASN A 59 7.87 -1.32 -3.88
CA ASN A 59 8.90 -0.75 -4.75
C ASN A 59 8.25 0.21 -5.73
N VAL A 60 8.76 1.43 -5.79
CA VAL A 60 8.38 2.40 -6.81
C VAL A 60 9.26 2.21 -8.03
N GLN A 61 8.62 2.06 -9.18
CA GLN A 61 9.26 1.80 -10.46
C GLN A 61 8.81 2.83 -11.49
N LEU A 62 9.55 2.89 -12.60
CA LEU A 62 9.34 3.84 -13.67
C LEU A 62 9.12 3.10 -14.99
N LYS A 63 8.06 3.46 -15.71
CA LYS A 63 7.84 3.04 -17.10
C LYS A 63 8.68 3.89 -18.04
N ASP A 64 9.19 3.26 -19.09
CA ASP A 64 9.96 3.95 -20.11
C ASP A 64 9.12 4.99 -20.85
N VAL A 65 7.85 4.64 -21.14
CA VAL A 65 6.93 5.49 -21.89
C VAL A 65 5.74 5.90 -21.03
N CYS A 66 5.38 7.17 -21.18
CA CYS A 66 4.16 7.72 -20.66
C CYS A 66 3.07 7.63 -21.72
N ALA A 67 2.06 6.78 -21.51
CA ALA A 67 1.03 6.55 -22.53
C ALA A 67 0.21 7.81 -22.86
N ASN A 68 0.13 8.76 -21.93
CA ASN A 68 -0.42 10.09 -22.17
C ASN A 68 0.63 11.17 -21.81
N PRO A 69 1.43 11.65 -22.78
CA PRO A 69 2.47 12.66 -22.56
C PRO A 69 1.94 13.98 -21.98
N ASN A 70 0.66 14.32 -22.21
CA ASN A 70 0.05 15.54 -21.71
C ASN A 70 -0.46 15.40 -20.26
N SER A 71 -0.38 14.21 -19.67
CA SER A 71 -0.76 14.02 -18.28
C SER A 71 0.22 14.73 -17.35
N LYS A 72 -0.33 15.47 -16.39
CA LYS A 72 0.43 16.06 -15.28
C LYS A 72 1.04 15.03 -14.31
N CYS A 73 0.82 13.74 -14.54
CA CYS A 73 1.42 12.63 -13.81
C CYS A 73 2.51 11.90 -14.59
N CYS A 74 2.78 12.36 -15.81
CA CYS A 74 3.83 11.83 -16.65
C CYS A 74 5.21 12.04 -16.02
N GLU A 75 5.43 13.23 -15.48
CA GLU A 75 6.65 13.59 -14.75
C GLU A 75 6.29 14.24 -13.42
N PHE A 76 6.70 13.61 -12.31
CA PHE A 76 6.54 14.20 -10.99
C PHE A 76 7.58 13.70 -10.00
N GLU A 77 7.86 14.50 -8.97
CA GLU A 77 8.73 14.14 -7.86
C GLU A 77 7.94 13.31 -6.85
N LEU A 78 8.40 12.11 -6.51
CA LEU A 78 7.77 11.34 -5.45
C LEU A 78 8.07 12.01 -4.10
N TYR A 79 7.06 12.69 -3.56
CA TYR A 79 7.14 13.38 -2.28
C TYR A 79 6.49 12.57 -1.16
N LYS A 80 5.37 11.91 -1.46
CA LYS A 80 4.60 11.14 -0.48
C LYS A 80 4.03 9.87 -1.11
N PHE A 81 4.05 8.82 -0.31
CA PHE A 81 3.42 7.52 -0.56
C PHE A 81 2.33 7.32 0.49
N GLU A 82 1.14 6.91 0.07
CA GLU A 82 0.07 6.49 0.98
C GLU A 82 -0.41 5.10 0.58
N VAL A 83 -0.61 4.21 1.55
CA VAL A 83 -1.21 2.89 1.35
C VAL A 83 -2.48 2.79 2.17
N GLU A 84 -3.56 2.36 1.53
CA GLU A 84 -4.85 2.10 2.15
C GLU A 84 -4.80 0.77 2.92
N VAL A 85 -5.17 0.83 4.18
CA VAL A 85 -5.02 -0.27 5.14
C VAL A 85 -6.26 -0.42 5.99
N ASP A 86 -6.38 -1.55 6.69
CA ASP A 86 -7.40 -1.69 7.74
C ASP A 86 -7.03 -0.80 8.95
N GLY A 87 -7.99 -0.02 9.44
CA GLY A 87 -7.88 0.83 10.63
C GLY A 87 -7.40 0.10 11.89
N VAL A 88 -7.69 -1.21 12.02
CA VAL A 88 -7.20 -2.04 13.14
C VAL A 88 -5.67 -2.10 13.17
N CYS A 89 -5.01 -1.90 12.04
CA CYS A 89 -3.55 -1.94 11.90
C CYS A 89 -2.82 -0.69 12.40
N SER A 90 -3.55 0.36 12.81
CA SER A 90 -2.97 1.61 13.31
C SER A 90 -1.92 1.42 14.40
N LYS A 91 -2.20 0.52 15.37
CA LYS A 91 -1.26 0.19 16.46
C LYS A 91 -0.18 -0.82 16.07
N SER A 92 -0.36 -1.50 14.94
CA SER A 92 0.64 -2.45 14.44
C SER A 92 1.81 -1.74 13.77
N LEU A 93 1.64 -0.53 13.23
CA LEU A 93 2.73 0.20 12.61
C LEU A 93 3.78 0.66 13.64
N ALA A 94 4.96 0.03 13.64
CA ALA A 94 6.06 0.40 14.50
C ALA A 94 6.89 1.55 13.92
N TYR A 95 7.25 1.46 12.63
CA TYR A 95 7.94 2.48 11.86
C TYR A 95 7.92 2.14 10.38
N THR A 96 8.44 3.05 9.56
CA THR A 96 8.64 2.83 8.12
C THR A 96 10.09 3.08 7.74
N THR A 97 10.51 2.61 6.56
CA THR A 97 11.79 3.00 5.96
C THR A 97 11.59 3.42 4.50
N VAL A 98 12.47 4.28 4.03
CA VAL A 98 12.64 4.60 2.60
C VAL A 98 14.09 4.38 2.23
N ASP A 99 14.37 3.44 1.34
CA ASP A 99 15.72 3.00 0.97
C ASP A 99 16.57 2.68 2.22
N GLY A 100 15.99 1.93 3.15
CA GLY A 100 16.60 1.58 4.44
C GLY A 100 16.64 2.70 5.49
N ASN A 101 16.37 3.97 5.12
CA ASN A 101 16.37 5.08 6.07
C ASN A 101 15.07 5.11 6.88
N ARG A 102 15.19 5.01 8.20
CA ARG A 102 14.05 4.97 9.11
C ARG A 102 13.28 6.28 9.14
N LYS A 103 11.94 6.17 9.12
CA LYS A 103 10.98 7.26 9.27
C LYS A 103 9.99 6.97 10.40
N ALA A 104 9.49 8.04 11.01
CA ALA A 104 8.46 7.93 12.04
C ALA A 104 7.17 7.31 11.44
N PRO A 105 6.45 6.48 12.22
CA PRO A 105 5.17 5.95 11.78
C PRO A 105 4.16 7.09 11.66
N PHE A 106 3.39 7.12 10.56
CA PHE A 106 2.29 8.06 10.39
C PHE A 106 1.08 7.29 9.86
N PHE A 107 0.04 7.25 10.68
CA PHE A 107 -1.28 6.70 10.36
C PHE A 107 -2.32 7.82 10.36
N GLN A 108 -3.24 7.80 9.40
CA GLN A 108 -4.40 8.68 9.36
C GLN A 108 -5.66 7.81 9.29
N THR A 109 -6.69 8.15 10.06
CA THR A 109 -7.96 7.40 10.13
C THR A 109 -9.15 8.11 9.47
N ASN A 110 -9.00 9.38 9.09
CA ASN A 110 -10.05 10.18 8.46
C ASN A 110 -9.44 10.98 7.29
N PRO A 111 -10.03 10.98 6.09
CA PRO A 111 -11.29 10.32 5.68
C PRO A 111 -11.17 8.81 5.37
N VAL A 112 -9.96 8.27 5.32
CA VAL A 112 -9.69 6.82 5.18
C VAL A 112 -8.50 6.46 6.04
N ASP A 113 -8.48 5.19 6.46
CA ASP A 113 -7.37 4.52 7.11
C ASP A 113 -6.19 4.30 6.14
N VAL A 114 -5.15 5.12 6.30
CA VAL A 114 -3.92 5.05 5.49
C VAL A 114 -2.68 5.15 6.34
N ILE A 115 -1.64 4.43 5.90
CA ILE A 115 -0.27 4.69 6.33
C ILE A 115 0.36 5.68 5.34
N LYS A 116 0.99 6.73 5.89
CA LYS A 116 1.64 7.78 5.11
C LYS A 116 3.14 7.74 5.29
N VAL A 117 3.85 7.86 4.18
CA VAL A 117 5.31 8.06 4.16
C VAL A 117 5.57 9.33 3.38
N THR A 118 5.94 10.40 4.10
CA THR A 118 6.13 11.75 3.54
C THR A 118 7.61 12.12 3.47
N ASN A 119 7.90 13.26 2.82
CA ASN A 119 9.25 13.79 2.68
C ASN A 119 10.19 12.75 2.04
N ILE A 120 9.71 12.06 1.00
CA ILE A 120 10.51 11.12 0.21
C ILE A 120 11.48 11.90 -0.69
N ASN A 121 11.02 13.00 -1.28
CA ASN A 121 11.80 13.95 -2.07
C ASN A 121 12.66 13.27 -3.16
N LYS A 122 12.09 12.30 -3.88
CA LYS A 122 12.76 11.59 -4.96
C LYS A 122 12.39 12.20 -6.31
N PRO A 123 13.33 12.87 -7.00
CA PRO A 123 13.07 13.34 -8.35
C PRO A 123 12.88 12.15 -9.30
N ILE A 124 12.16 12.36 -10.41
CA ILE A 124 11.86 11.28 -11.36
C ILE A 124 13.12 10.56 -11.89
N SER A 125 14.25 11.26 -11.97
CA SER A 125 15.53 10.70 -12.43
C SER A 125 16.13 9.66 -11.48
N SER A 126 15.70 9.61 -10.21
CA SER A 126 16.21 8.67 -9.21
C SER A 126 15.11 7.95 -8.42
N VAL A 127 13.86 8.05 -8.87
CA VAL A 127 12.72 7.44 -8.18
C VAL A 127 12.63 5.93 -8.43
N ALA A 128 13.09 5.46 -9.58
CA ALA A 128 13.06 4.04 -9.92
C ALA A 128 13.92 3.24 -8.92
N GLY A 129 13.34 2.17 -8.37
CA GLY A 129 13.98 1.35 -7.34
C GLY A 129 13.83 1.89 -5.91
N THR A 130 13.08 2.98 -5.69
CA THR A 130 12.80 3.45 -4.33
C THR A 130 12.02 2.39 -3.56
N GLU A 131 12.54 1.94 -2.43
CA GLU A 131 11.90 0.91 -1.58
C GLU A 131 11.24 1.58 -0.37
N VAL A 132 9.94 1.38 -0.20
CA VAL A 132 9.17 1.81 0.97
C VAL A 132 8.76 0.60 1.78
N CYS A 133 9.33 0.43 2.98
CA CYS A 133 8.99 -0.70 3.85
C CYS A 133 8.21 -0.26 5.09
N LEU A 134 7.26 -1.09 5.47
CA LEU A 134 6.49 -1.01 6.70
C LEU A 134 6.98 -2.08 7.67
N PHE A 135 7.19 -1.69 8.92
CA PHE A 135 7.57 -2.61 9.99
C PHE A 135 6.42 -2.72 10.98
N LEU A 136 5.82 -3.91 11.01
CA LEU A 136 4.53 -4.16 11.64
C LEU A 136 4.68 -5.12 12.81
N ARG A 137 4.08 -4.77 13.94
CA ARG A 137 3.86 -5.69 15.07
C ARG A 137 2.84 -6.77 14.68
N PRO A 138 2.72 -7.85 15.48
CA PRO A 138 1.64 -8.83 15.29
C PRO A 138 0.26 -8.17 15.14
N LEU A 139 -0.68 -8.89 14.50
CA LEU A 139 -2.01 -8.47 14.01
C LEU A 139 -2.05 -8.19 12.50
N CYS A 140 -1.16 -7.35 11.97
CA CYS A 140 -1.17 -6.96 10.54
C CYS A 140 0.07 -7.41 9.78
N ASN A 141 0.50 -8.65 10.04
CA ASN A 141 1.76 -9.21 9.56
C ASN A 141 1.69 -9.87 8.17
N SER A 142 0.73 -9.51 7.34
CA SER A 142 0.64 -9.94 5.95
C SER A 142 -0.15 -8.91 5.14
N LEU A 143 -0.02 -8.90 3.82
CA LEU A 143 -0.83 -8.03 2.96
C LEU A 143 -2.34 -8.28 3.18
N GLN A 144 -2.75 -9.55 3.34
CA GLN A 144 -4.16 -9.88 3.60
C GLN A 144 -4.70 -9.30 4.92
N LYS A 145 -3.87 -9.15 5.94
CA LYS A 145 -4.30 -8.56 7.22
C LYS A 145 -4.10 -7.05 7.26
N LEU A 146 -3.15 -6.53 6.49
CA LEU A 146 -2.81 -5.13 6.43
C LEU A 146 -3.76 -4.33 5.54
N CYS A 147 -3.99 -4.80 4.31
CA CYS A 147 -4.72 -4.05 3.30
C CYS A 147 -6.22 -4.01 3.61
N ALA A 148 -6.88 -2.89 3.31
CA ALA A 148 -8.27 -2.62 3.71
C ALA A 148 -9.31 -3.66 3.23
N PHE A 149 -9.04 -4.35 2.11
CA PHE A 149 -10.00 -5.29 1.51
C PHE A 149 -9.79 -6.75 1.89
N HIS A 150 -8.72 -7.06 2.63
CA HIS A 150 -8.38 -8.42 3.06
C HIS A 150 -8.28 -9.47 1.95
N ASP A 151 -8.05 -9.04 0.71
CA ASP A 151 -7.86 -9.90 -0.46
C ASP A 151 -6.37 -10.08 -0.83
N GLY A 152 -5.47 -9.52 -0.01
CA GLY A 152 -4.03 -9.51 -0.28
C GLY A 152 -3.58 -8.39 -1.21
N SER A 153 -4.50 -7.53 -1.66
CA SER A 153 -4.21 -6.35 -2.48
C SER A 153 -4.40 -5.05 -1.70
N CYS A 154 -3.44 -4.14 -1.85
CA CYS A 154 -3.39 -2.81 -1.25
C CYS A 154 -3.56 -1.75 -2.34
N THR A 155 -4.40 -0.74 -2.07
CA THR A 155 -4.45 0.48 -2.87
C THR A 155 -3.33 1.42 -2.44
N ILE A 156 -2.54 1.90 -3.39
CA ILE A 156 -1.41 2.80 -3.15
C ILE A 156 -1.61 4.09 -3.93
N GLY A 157 -1.47 5.23 -3.26
CA GLY A 157 -1.41 6.56 -3.86
C GLY A 157 0.01 7.12 -3.85
N LEU A 158 0.45 7.64 -4.99
CA LEU A 158 1.72 8.35 -5.12
C LEU A 158 1.45 9.85 -5.30
N PHE A 159 2.13 10.67 -4.52
CA PHE A 159 1.84 12.10 -4.40
C PHE A 159 3.07 12.93 -4.73
N ASN A 160 2.81 14.01 -5.47
CA ASN A 160 3.81 14.99 -5.82
C ASN A 160 4.04 15.99 -4.68
N LYS A 161 5.11 16.76 -4.81
CA LYS A 161 5.43 17.85 -3.89
C LYS A 161 4.31 18.90 -3.89
N PRO A 162 3.82 19.33 -2.71
CA PRO A 162 2.86 20.42 -2.62
C PRO A 162 3.36 21.68 -3.34
N GLY A 163 2.48 22.35 -4.08
CA GLY A 163 2.82 23.57 -4.82
C GLY A 163 3.55 23.35 -6.16
N ALA A 164 3.79 22.10 -6.57
CA ALA A 164 4.25 21.81 -7.93
C ALA A 164 3.16 22.09 -8.98
N SER A 165 3.57 22.41 -10.21
CA SER A 165 2.66 22.63 -11.35
C SER A 165 2.00 21.35 -11.89
N ALA A 166 2.60 20.20 -11.55
CA ALA A 166 2.11 18.85 -11.84
C ALA A 166 0.94 18.45 -10.91
N ALA A 167 0.31 17.29 -11.16
CA ALA A 167 -0.84 16.85 -10.37
C ALA A 167 -0.43 16.55 -8.92
N ASN A 168 -1.30 16.87 -7.97
CA ASN A 168 -1.06 16.63 -6.54
C ASN A 168 -0.92 15.14 -6.21
N CYS A 169 -1.58 14.27 -6.99
CA CYS A 169 -1.47 12.83 -6.88
C CYS A 169 -1.67 12.17 -8.22
N CYS A 170 -0.91 11.09 -8.40
CA CYS A 170 -0.78 10.31 -9.59
C CYS A 170 -1.30 8.89 -9.37
N PRO A 171 -1.57 8.17 -10.47
CA PRO A 171 -2.40 6.99 -10.45
C PRO A 171 -2.12 5.99 -9.37
N LEU A 172 -3.25 5.50 -8.88
CA LEU A 172 -3.30 4.50 -7.85
C LEU A 172 -2.84 3.20 -8.43
N SER A 173 -1.94 2.56 -7.73
CA SER A 173 -1.59 1.19 -8.00
C SER A 173 -2.40 0.32 -7.04
N THR A 174 -3.06 -0.72 -7.56
CA THR A 174 -3.46 -1.85 -6.72
C THR A 174 -2.33 -2.86 -6.82
N VAL A 175 -1.70 -3.19 -5.69
CA VAL A 175 -0.58 -4.14 -5.64
C VAL A 175 -0.89 -5.23 -4.63
N GLY A 176 -0.50 -6.46 -4.89
CA GLY A 176 -0.78 -7.58 -4.02
C GLY A 176 0.00 -8.82 -4.42
N LEU A 177 -0.28 -9.92 -3.72
CA LEU A 177 0.14 -11.27 -4.08
C LEU A 177 -0.51 -11.74 -5.40
#